data_AF-A0A2U3NG04-F1
#
_entry.id   AF-A0A2U3NG04-F1
#
_cell.length_a   1.000
_cell.length_b   1.000
_cell.length_c   1.000
_cell.angle_alpha   90.00
_cell.angle_beta   90.00
_cell.angle_gamma   90.00
#
_symmetry.space_group_name_H-M   'P 1'
#
loop_
_entity.id
_entity.type
_entity.pdbx_description
1 polymer ?
#
loop_
_entity_poly.entity_id
_entity_poly.type
_entity_poly.pdbx_seq_one_letter_code
_entity_poly.pdbx_strand_id
1 'polypeptide(L)'
;MMEDVALHAGVSRGTLYRYYPNKRDFYIAIFKRAGNRLLTRASPDPRLPLAEQLANGLEAYIQYFVDHPFEAIAINRGALSDDPSIQPIVTEELNAVGQRLIDELVAEGRLRDVTEVAVEGWLAFVRAACVKWVQLQKISRADLTEVCLRAFGCALEFSEKPRARSDVCNM
;
A
#
# COMPACT_ATOMS: atom_id res chain seq x y z
N MET A 1 -10.98 8.24 24.66
CA MET A 1 -10.09 9.42 24.69
C MET A 1 -8.68 8.96 25.07
N MET A 2 -7.66 9.83 25.08
CA MET A 2 -6.28 9.41 25.44
C MET A 2 -6.21 8.86 26.87
N GLU A 3 -7.09 9.34 27.74
CA GLU A 3 -7.25 8.89 29.11
C GLU A 3 -7.67 7.41 29.20
N ASP A 4 -8.60 6.98 28.36
CA ASP A 4 -9.06 5.59 28.32
C ASP A 4 -7.93 4.66 27.84
N VAL A 5 -7.11 5.13 26.91
CA VAL A 5 -5.94 4.39 26.43
C VAL A 5 -4.91 4.23 27.53
N ALA A 6 -4.60 5.30 28.28
CA ALA A 6 -3.68 5.23 29.41
C ALA A 6 -4.17 4.23 30.46
N LEU A 7 -5.47 4.26 30.76
CA LEU A 7 -6.13 3.34 31.69
C LEU A 7 -6.00 1.87 31.22
N HIS A 8 -6.36 1.58 29.97
CA HIS A 8 -6.26 0.22 29.41
C HIS A 8 -4.81 -0.28 29.30
N ALA A 9 -3.86 0.63 29.07
CA ALA A 9 -2.43 0.30 29.00
C ALA A 9 -1.78 0.18 30.38
N GLY A 10 -2.49 0.46 31.48
CA GLY A 10 -1.95 0.41 32.84
C GLY A 10 -0.90 1.49 33.13
N VAL A 11 -0.92 2.62 32.40
CA VAL A 11 0.04 3.72 32.55
C VAL A 11 -0.62 5.01 33.02
N SER A 12 0.15 5.92 33.61
CA SER A 12 -0.38 7.24 33.98
C SER A 12 -0.65 8.09 32.73
N ARG A 13 -1.62 9.01 32.82
CA ARG A 13 -1.85 10.02 31.78
C ARG A 13 -0.59 10.82 31.47
N GLY A 14 0.14 11.24 32.51
CA GLY A 14 1.41 11.98 32.35
C GLY A 14 2.48 11.17 31.62
N THR A 15 2.50 9.85 31.78
CA THR A 15 3.37 8.97 30.99
C THR A 15 2.97 8.98 29.52
N LEU A 16 1.68 8.79 29.22
CA LEU A 16 1.20 8.76 27.84
C LEU A 16 1.47 10.09 27.11
N TYR A 17 1.18 11.23 27.75
CA TYR A 17 1.42 12.56 27.18
C TYR A 17 2.91 12.92 27.05
N ARG A 18 3.80 12.28 27.81
CA ARG A 18 5.25 12.44 27.65
C ARG A 18 5.74 11.83 26.33
N TYR A 19 5.17 10.68 25.94
CA TYR A 19 5.52 10.03 24.66
C TYR A 19 4.74 10.61 23.49
N TYR A 20 3.49 11.00 23.72
CA TYR A 20 2.59 11.49 22.68
C TYR A 20 1.93 12.78 23.16
N PRO A 21 2.56 13.95 22.90
CA PRO A 21 2.12 15.25 23.42
C PRO A 21 0.68 15.60 23.08
N ASN A 22 0.17 15.10 21.96
CA ASN A 22 -1.22 15.27 21.55
C ASN A 22 -1.76 13.99 20.87
N LYS A 23 -3.07 13.97 20.66
CA LYS A 23 -3.77 12.84 20.03
C LYS A 23 -3.29 12.56 18.59
N ARG A 24 -2.84 13.59 17.85
CA ARG A 24 -2.31 13.44 16.50
C ARG A 24 -0.99 12.66 16.52
N ASP A 25 -0.06 13.02 17.39
CA ASP A 25 1.24 12.33 17.53
C ASP A 25 1.06 10.87 17.96
N PHE A 26 0.05 10.62 18.80
CA PHE A 26 -0.32 9.26 19.17
C PHE A 26 -0.80 8.44 17.96
N TYR A 27 -1.69 9.00 17.14
CA TYR A 27 -2.14 8.32 15.90
C TYR A 27 -1.02 8.12 14.90
N ILE A 28 -0.14 9.12 14.71
CA ILE A 28 1.06 8.99 13.87
C ILE A 28 1.88 7.77 14.29
N ALA A 29 2.13 7.61 15.59
CA ALA A 29 2.91 6.49 16.10
C ALA A 29 2.19 5.15 15.92
N ILE A 30 0.87 5.10 16.10
CA ILE A 30 0.07 3.90 15.80
C ILE A 30 0.22 3.52 14.33
N PHE A 31 0.04 4.47 13.41
CA PHE A 31 0.08 4.19 11.97
C PHE A 31 1.48 3.76 11.52
N LYS A 32 2.53 4.47 11.96
CA LYS A 32 3.92 4.05 11.70
C LYS A 32 4.18 2.64 12.20
N ARG A 33 3.70 2.28 13.39
CA ARG A 33 3.87 0.92 13.91
C ARG A 33 3.08 -0.08 13.10
N ALA A 34 1.84 0.24 12.76
CA ALA A 34 0.92 -0.67 12.10
C ALA A 34 1.42 -1.03 10.72
N GLY A 35 1.88 -0.04 9.98
CA GLY A 35 2.39 -0.29 8.68
C GLY A 35 3.82 -0.90 8.67
N ASN A 36 4.69 -0.60 9.64
CA ASN A 36 5.96 -1.35 9.78
C ASN A 36 5.71 -2.87 9.93
N ARG A 37 4.61 -3.27 10.61
CA ARG A 37 4.19 -4.69 10.65
C ARG A 37 3.79 -5.20 9.27
N LEU A 38 3.06 -4.39 8.50
CA LEU A 38 2.66 -4.72 7.14
C LEU A 38 3.89 -4.94 6.24
N LEU A 39 4.85 -4.01 6.23
CA LEU A 39 6.10 -4.14 5.46
C LEU A 39 6.89 -5.41 5.82
N THR A 40 6.92 -5.75 7.11
CA THR A 40 7.59 -6.98 7.58
C THR A 40 6.88 -8.24 7.08
N ARG A 41 5.55 -8.24 7.05
CA ARG A 41 4.74 -9.38 6.59
C ARG A 41 4.72 -9.52 5.06
N ALA A 42 4.72 -8.40 4.35
CA ALA A 42 4.68 -8.32 2.90
C ALA A 42 6.09 -8.33 2.26
N SER A 43 7.11 -8.82 2.98
CA SER A 43 8.47 -8.89 2.45
C SER A 43 8.51 -9.91 1.30
N PRO A 44 8.83 -9.48 0.07
CA PRO A 44 8.83 -10.37 -1.09
C PRO A 44 9.94 -11.43 -0.96
N ASP A 45 9.65 -12.67 -1.35
CA ASP A 45 10.67 -13.71 -1.55
C ASP A 45 11.25 -13.55 -2.97
N PRO A 46 12.50 -13.08 -3.11
CA PRO A 46 13.08 -12.77 -4.41
C PRO A 46 13.32 -14.01 -5.29
N ARG A 47 13.12 -15.21 -4.73
CA ARG A 47 13.24 -16.49 -5.47
C ARG A 47 11.98 -16.85 -6.23
N LEU A 48 10.86 -16.19 -5.95
CA LEU A 48 9.59 -16.42 -6.63
C LEU A 48 9.49 -15.56 -7.91
N PRO A 49 8.73 -15.97 -8.93
CA PRO A 49 8.37 -15.10 -10.04
C PRO A 49 7.67 -13.81 -9.57
N LEU A 50 7.88 -12.70 -10.27
CA LEU A 50 7.31 -11.39 -9.89
C LEU A 50 5.79 -11.44 -9.68
N ALA A 51 5.06 -12.17 -10.53
CA ALA A 51 3.61 -12.34 -10.39
C ALA A 51 3.22 -13.02 -9.07
N GLU A 52 3.97 -14.01 -8.61
CA GLU A 52 3.74 -14.69 -7.33
C GLU A 52 4.12 -13.79 -6.15
N GLN A 53 5.22 -13.05 -6.26
CA GLN A 53 5.60 -12.06 -5.25
C GLN A 53 4.51 -11.00 -5.06
N LEU A 54 3.94 -10.50 -6.17
CA LEU A 54 2.85 -9.52 -6.16
C LEU A 54 1.56 -10.09 -5.57
N ALA A 55 1.19 -11.33 -5.95
CA ALA A 55 0.02 -11.99 -5.39
C ALA A 55 0.15 -12.17 -3.87
N ASN A 56 1.28 -12.69 -3.40
CA ASN A 56 1.56 -12.86 -1.97
C ASN A 56 1.56 -11.52 -1.21
N GLY A 57 2.15 -10.48 -1.81
CA GLY A 57 2.15 -9.13 -1.24
C GLY A 57 0.74 -8.54 -1.13
N LEU A 58 -0.10 -8.71 -2.16
CA LEU A 58 -1.50 -8.27 -2.15
C LEU A 58 -2.32 -9.02 -1.11
N GLU A 59 -2.16 -10.33 -1.00
CA GLU A 59 -2.86 -11.13 0.01
C GLU A 59 -2.48 -10.68 1.43
N ALA A 60 -1.19 -10.46 1.69
CA ALA A 60 -0.71 -9.95 2.97
C ALA A 60 -1.27 -8.54 3.27
N TYR A 61 -1.33 -7.68 2.26
CA TYR A 61 -1.91 -6.35 2.37
C TYR A 61 -3.41 -6.40 2.67
N ILE A 62 -4.17 -7.20 1.93
CA ILE A 62 -5.62 -7.38 2.15
C ILE A 62 -5.89 -7.99 3.52
N GLN A 63 -5.07 -8.97 3.96
CA GLN A 63 -5.20 -9.58 5.27
C GLN A 63 -4.99 -8.57 6.40
N TYR A 64 -4.05 -7.64 6.26
CA TYR A 64 -3.85 -6.56 7.22
C TYR A 64 -5.12 -5.70 7.40
N PHE A 65 -5.84 -5.42 6.32
CA PHE A 65 -7.13 -4.70 6.36
C PHE A 65 -8.24 -5.50 7.07
N VAL A 66 -8.19 -6.84 7.01
CA VAL A 66 -9.10 -7.73 7.75
C VAL A 66 -8.77 -7.75 9.25
N ASP A 67 -7.49 -7.84 9.60
CA ASP A 67 -7.04 -7.91 10.99
C ASP A 67 -7.24 -6.57 11.72
N HIS A 68 -7.21 -5.45 10.99
CA HIS A 68 -7.21 -4.09 11.54
C HIS A 68 -8.24 -3.15 10.85
N PRO A 69 -9.55 -3.48 10.82
CA PRO A 69 -10.54 -2.76 10.02
C PRO A 69 -10.78 -1.32 10.50
N PHE A 70 -10.66 -1.06 11.81
CA PHE A 70 -10.78 0.29 12.36
C PHE A 70 -9.61 1.18 11.92
N GLU A 71 -8.39 0.66 11.94
CA GLU A 71 -7.19 1.38 11.48
C GLU A 71 -7.32 1.67 9.98
N ALA A 72 -7.69 0.67 9.18
CA ALA A 72 -7.94 0.81 7.75
C ALA A 72 -8.96 1.93 7.41
N ILE A 73 -10.08 2.00 8.12
CA ILE A 73 -11.13 3.00 7.86
C ILE A 73 -10.73 4.38 8.37
N ALA A 74 -10.15 4.47 9.58
CA ALA A 74 -9.75 5.74 10.18
C ALA A 74 -8.68 6.46 9.34
N ILE A 75 -7.75 5.70 8.76
CA ILE A 75 -6.67 6.19 7.90
C ILE A 75 -7.21 6.70 6.56
N ASN A 76 -8.12 5.98 5.93
CA ASN A 76 -8.46 6.21 4.52
C ASN A 76 -9.73 7.04 4.29
N ARG A 77 -10.64 7.10 5.27
CA ARG A 77 -11.93 7.82 5.14
C ARG A 77 -12.39 8.53 6.41
N GLY A 78 -11.61 8.46 7.49
CA GLY A 78 -11.96 9.06 8.78
C GLY A 78 -11.46 10.50 8.92
N ALA A 79 -11.57 11.06 10.12
CA ALA A 79 -11.12 12.42 10.47
C ALA A 79 -9.62 12.69 10.22
N LEU A 80 -8.86 11.67 9.82
CA LEU A 80 -7.41 11.72 9.56
C LEU A 80 -7.07 11.59 8.07
N SER A 81 -8.07 11.36 7.18
CA SER A 81 -7.82 11.19 5.74
C SER A 81 -7.31 12.47 5.07
N ASP A 82 -7.69 13.64 5.56
CA ASP A 82 -7.34 14.91 4.93
C ASP A 82 -6.20 15.63 5.68
N ASP A 83 -5.59 15.00 6.69
CA ASP A 83 -4.45 15.59 7.40
C ASP A 83 -3.16 15.41 6.56
N PRO A 84 -2.56 16.51 6.06
CA PRO A 84 -1.37 16.45 5.21
C PRO A 84 -0.14 15.90 5.94
N SER A 85 -0.16 15.82 7.27
CA SER A 85 0.90 15.22 8.08
C SER A 85 0.75 13.69 8.18
N ILE A 86 -0.44 13.16 7.94
CA ILE A 86 -0.78 11.74 8.03
C ILE A 86 -0.65 11.05 6.67
N GLN A 87 -1.09 11.72 5.60
CA GLN A 87 -1.05 11.17 4.25
C GLN A 87 0.32 10.59 3.85
N PRO A 88 1.45 11.31 4.02
CA PRO A 88 2.77 10.76 3.70
C PRO A 88 3.11 9.49 4.48
N ILE A 89 2.72 9.40 5.75
CA ILE A 89 3.01 8.24 6.62
C ILE A 89 2.25 7.01 6.13
N VAL A 90 1.02 7.21 5.63
CA VAL A 90 0.16 6.14 5.13
C VAL A 90 0.65 5.64 3.77
N THR A 91 1.24 6.52 2.96
CA THR A 91 1.72 6.17 1.62
C THR A 91 3.17 5.69 1.61
N GLU A 92 3.99 6.07 2.58
CA GLU A 92 5.43 5.77 2.66
C GLU A 92 5.77 4.29 2.46
N GLU A 93 4.93 3.40 2.96
CA GLU A 93 5.16 1.96 2.89
C GLU A 93 4.89 1.38 1.52
N LEU A 94 3.77 1.78 0.93
CA LEU A 94 3.46 1.43 -0.44
C LEU A 94 4.46 2.08 -1.39
N ASN A 95 4.99 3.26 -1.07
CA ASN A 95 6.05 3.90 -1.85
C ASN A 95 7.35 3.07 -1.80
N ALA A 96 7.74 2.55 -0.63
CA ALA A 96 8.92 1.69 -0.52
C ALA A 96 8.78 0.37 -1.29
N VAL A 97 7.58 -0.23 -1.28
CA VAL A 97 7.26 -1.41 -2.11
C VAL A 97 7.24 -1.04 -3.60
N GLY A 98 6.60 0.08 -3.94
CA GLY A 98 6.49 0.60 -5.30
C GLY A 98 7.85 0.88 -5.92
N GLN A 99 8.76 1.50 -5.18
CA GLN A 99 10.10 1.80 -5.66
C GLN A 99 10.87 0.53 -6.05
N ARG A 100 10.80 -0.52 -5.22
CA ARG A 100 11.42 -1.82 -5.56
C ARG A 100 10.83 -2.42 -6.82
N LEU A 101 9.49 -2.40 -6.93
CA LEU A 101 8.78 -2.90 -8.09
C LEU A 101 9.13 -2.12 -9.37
N ILE A 102 9.21 -0.79 -9.28
CA ILE A 102 9.64 0.08 -10.37
C ILE A 102 11.06 -0.29 -10.82
N ASP A 103 11.99 -0.45 -9.88
CA ASP A 103 13.38 -0.76 -10.22
C ASP A 103 13.54 -2.15 -10.87
N GLU A 104 12.79 -3.15 -10.41
CA GLU A 104 12.72 -4.48 -11.03
C GLU A 104 12.16 -4.41 -12.46
N LEU A 105 11.02 -3.74 -12.65
CA LEU A 105 10.36 -3.57 -13.94
C LEU A 105 11.22 -2.78 -14.95
N VAL A 106 11.96 -1.77 -14.49
CA VAL A 106 12.91 -1.01 -15.31
C VAL A 106 14.11 -1.88 -15.68
N ALA A 107 14.60 -2.74 -14.79
CA ALA A 107 15.66 -3.69 -15.09
C ALA A 107 15.23 -4.72 -16.15
N GLU A 108 13.94 -5.08 -16.20
CA GLU A 108 13.32 -5.89 -17.26
C GLU A 108 13.14 -5.15 -18.59
N GLY A 109 13.49 -3.86 -18.64
CA GLY A 109 13.54 -3.07 -19.87
C GLY A 109 12.36 -2.14 -20.10
N ARG A 110 11.46 -1.97 -19.12
CA ARG A 110 10.35 -1.01 -19.18
C ARG A 110 10.85 0.44 -19.05
N LEU A 111 10.06 1.38 -19.58
CA LEU A 111 10.35 2.82 -19.52
C LEU A 111 10.10 3.35 -18.11
N ARG A 112 11.11 3.97 -17.48
CA ARG A 112 11.07 4.46 -16.10
C ARG A 112 9.87 5.37 -15.82
N ASP A 113 9.75 6.49 -16.53
CA ASP A 113 8.72 7.50 -16.27
C ASP A 113 7.29 6.92 -16.36
N VAL A 114 7.05 6.04 -17.34
CA VAL A 114 5.74 5.37 -17.49
C VAL A 114 5.51 4.34 -16.40
N THR A 115 6.56 3.59 -16.02
CA THR A 115 6.50 2.58 -14.96
C THR A 115 6.22 3.23 -13.60
N GLU A 116 6.86 4.36 -13.31
CA GLU A 116 6.64 5.13 -12.08
C GLU A 116 5.16 5.53 -11.95
N VAL A 117 4.60 6.19 -12.97
CA VAL A 117 3.19 6.60 -12.98
C VAL A 117 2.25 5.38 -12.88
N ALA A 118 2.54 4.30 -13.60
CA ALA A 118 1.71 3.10 -13.60
C ALA A 118 1.69 2.41 -12.23
N VAL A 119 2.86 2.23 -11.60
CA VAL A 119 2.98 1.57 -10.31
C VAL A 119 2.37 2.42 -9.20
N GLU A 120 2.65 3.72 -9.16
CA GLU A 120 2.07 4.62 -8.15
C GLU A 120 0.54 4.69 -8.27
N GLY A 121 0.02 4.82 -9.49
CA GLY A 121 -1.43 4.80 -9.75
C GLY A 121 -2.07 3.49 -9.34
N TRP A 122 -1.42 2.36 -9.62
CA TRP A 122 -1.88 1.04 -9.21
C TRP A 122 -1.90 0.87 -7.68
N LEU A 123 -0.88 1.33 -6.96
CA LEU A 123 -0.85 1.27 -5.49
C LEU A 123 -1.97 2.11 -4.87
N ALA A 124 -2.26 3.28 -5.44
CA ALA A 124 -3.39 4.11 -5.03
C ALA A 124 -4.73 3.39 -5.26
N PHE A 125 -4.88 2.70 -6.40
CA PHE A 125 -6.05 1.86 -6.69
C PHE A 125 -6.20 0.72 -5.67
N VAL A 126 -5.13 -0.04 -5.38
CA VAL A 126 -5.15 -1.14 -4.40
C VAL A 126 -5.64 -0.66 -3.05
N ARG A 127 -5.13 0.49 -2.58
CA ARG A 127 -5.56 1.11 -1.32
C ARG A 127 -7.05 1.43 -1.33
N ALA A 128 -7.54 2.10 -2.37
CA ALA A 128 -8.95 2.47 -2.50
C ALA A 128 -9.87 1.23 -2.56
N ALA A 129 -9.44 0.18 -3.28
CA ALA A 129 -10.16 -1.07 -3.40
C ALA A 129 -10.28 -1.81 -2.05
N CYS A 130 -9.17 -1.93 -1.31
CA CYS A 130 -9.17 -2.55 0.03
C CYS A 130 -10.11 -1.84 1.00
N VAL A 131 -10.08 -0.50 1.02
CA VAL A 131 -10.95 0.32 1.87
C VAL A 131 -12.43 0.10 1.54
N LYS A 132 -12.76 0.12 0.24
CA LYS A 132 -14.12 -0.14 -0.24
C LYS A 132 -14.57 -1.56 0.12
N TRP A 133 -13.67 -2.53 0.01
CA TRP A 133 -13.94 -3.94 0.28
C TRP A 133 -14.21 -4.19 1.76
N VAL A 134 -13.39 -3.67 2.70
CA VAL A 134 -13.62 -3.81 4.15
C VAL A 134 -14.99 -3.28 4.58
N GLN A 135 -15.49 -2.24 3.91
CA GLN A 135 -16.79 -1.63 4.24
C GLN A 135 -17.99 -2.44 3.75
N LEU A 136 -17.86 -3.11 2.60
CA LEU A 136 -19.00 -3.73 1.93
C LEU A 136 -18.97 -5.26 1.95
N GLN A 137 -17.78 -5.85 1.92
CA GLN A 137 -17.51 -7.29 1.90
C GLN A 137 -18.40 -8.08 0.91
N LYS A 138 -18.69 -7.49 -0.26
CA LYS A 138 -19.59 -8.08 -1.28
C LYS A 138 -18.92 -9.08 -2.21
N ILE A 139 -17.59 -9.14 -2.22
CA ILE A 139 -16.78 -10.07 -3.00
C ILE A 139 -15.81 -10.79 -2.07
N SER A 140 -15.26 -11.93 -2.49
CA SER A 140 -14.26 -12.63 -1.69
C SER A 140 -12.91 -11.88 -1.69
N ARG A 141 -12.01 -12.25 -0.77
CA ARG A 141 -10.61 -11.75 -0.78
C ARG A 141 -9.87 -12.17 -2.05
N ALA A 142 -10.16 -13.38 -2.55
CA ALA A 142 -9.57 -13.88 -3.79
C ALA A 142 -10.02 -13.02 -4.99
N ASP A 143 -11.30 -12.68 -5.06
CA ASP A 143 -11.82 -11.81 -6.11
C ASP A 143 -11.17 -10.41 -6.05
N LEU A 144 -10.99 -9.84 -4.85
CA LEU A 144 -10.30 -8.56 -4.70
C LEU A 144 -8.84 -8.64 -5.16
N THR A 145 -8.14 -9.71 -4.79
CA THR A 145 -6.75 -9.95 -5.20
C THR A 145 -6.64 -10.03 -6.72
N GLU A 146 -7.53 -10.79 -7.36
CA GLU A 146 -7.60 -10.92 -8.82
C GLU A 146 -7.89 -9.59 -9.50
N VAL A 147 -8.80 -8.78 -8.96
CA VAL A 147 -9.07 -7.42 -9.47
C VAL A 147 -7.80 -6.56 -9.41
N CYS A 148 -7.06 -6.60 -8.31
CA CYS A 148 -5.82 -5.85 -8.15
C CYS A 148 -4.71 -6.33 -9.09
N LEU A 149 -4.56 -7.65 -9.31
CA LEU A 149 -3.59 -8.22 -10.24
C LEU A 149 -3.91 -7.86 -11.70
N ARG A 150 -5.19 -7.91 -12.11
CA ARG A 150 -5.60 -7.48 -13.45
C ARG A 150 -5.37 -6.01 -13.69
N ALA A 151 -5.68 -5.17 -12.70
CA ALA A 151 -5.43 -3.73 -12.77
C ALA A 151 -3.93 -3.43 -12.95
N PHE A 152 -3.05 -4.19 -12.30
CA PHE A 152 -1.60 -4.08 -12.48
C PHE A 152 -1.19 -4.38 -13.92
N GLY A 153 -1.66 -5.50 -14.47
CA GLY A 153 -1.39 -5.89 -15.86
C GLY A 153 -1.76 -4.78 -16.85
N CYS A 154 -2.98 -4.25 -16.74
CA CYS A 154 -3.44 -3.15 -17.59
C CYS A 154 -2.64 -1.86 -17.41
N ALA A 155 -2.23 -1.52 -16.19
CA ALA A 155 -1.42 -0.32 -15.95
C ALA A 155 -0.04 -0.41 -16.62
N LEU A 156 0.52 -1.62 -16.71
CA LEU A 156 1.84 -1.86 -17.28
C LEU A 156 1.89 -1.98 -18.80
N GLU A 157 0.77 -2.18 -19.49
CA GLU A 157 0.72 -2.34 -20.97
C GLU A 157 1.45 -1.22 -21.72
N PHE A 158 1.45 0.00 -21.17
CA PHE A 158 2.05 1.18 -21.81
C PHE A 158 3.53 1.41 -21.46
N SER A 159 4.07 0.64 -20.51
CA SER A 159 5.45 0.81 -20.04
C SER A 159 6.49 0.07 -20.90
N GLU A 160 6.03 -0.74 -21.85
CA GLU A 160 6.92 -1.45 -22.78
C GLU A 160 7.65 -0.46 -23.70
N LYS A 161 8.93 -0.74 -24.00
CA LYS A 161 9.63 0.01 -25.04
C LYS A 161 8.87 -0.12 -26.37
N PRO A 162 8.70 0.96 -27.15
CA PRO A 162 8.17 0.84 -28.50
C PRO A 162 9.00 -0.21 -29.25
N ARG A 163 8.35 -1.27 -29.75
CA ARG A 163 8.99 -2.18 -30.70
C ARG A 163 9.57 -1.30 -31.81
N ALA A 164 10.87 -1.41 -32.06
CA ALA A 164 11.47 -0.78 -33.21
C ALA A 164 10.63 -1.18 -34.43
N ARG A 165 9.99 -0.20 -35.08
CA ARG A 165 9.40 -0.43 -36.40
C ARG A 165 10.55 -0.97 -37.23
N SER A 166 10.48 -2.23 -37.65
CA SER A 166 11.35 -2.71 -38.69
C SER A 166 11.09 -1.81 -39.89
N ASP A 167 12.05 -0.95 -40.21
CA ASP A 167 12.10 -0.28 -41.49
C ASP A 167 12.18 -1.39 -42.55
N VAL A 168 11.02 -1.79 -43.05
CA VAL A 168 10.91 -2.48 -44.33
C VAL A 168 11.28 -1.42 -45.35
N CYS A 169 12.59 -1.25 -45.53
CA CYS A 169 13.16 -0.67 -46.73
C CYS A 169 12.94 -1.72 -47.82
N ASN A 170 11.77 -1.69 -48.46
CA ASN A 170 11.54 -2.39 -49.72
C ASN A 170 11.86 -1.41 -50.85
N MET A 171 13.06 -1.62 -51.40
CA MET A 171 13.43 -1.72 -52.82
C MET A 171 12.49 -1.10 -53.86
#